data_AF-A0A367IWQ0-F1
#
_entry.id   AF-A0A367IWQ0-F1
#
_cell.length_a   1.000
_cell.length_b   1.000
_cell.length_c   1.000
_cell.angle_alpha   90.00
_cell.angle_beta   90.00
_cell.angle_gamma   90.00
#
_symmetry.space_group_name_H-M   'P 1'
#
loop_
_entity.id
_entity.type
_entity.pdbx_description
1 polymer ?
#
loop_
_entity_poly.entity_id
_entity_poly.type
_entity_poly.pdbx_seq_one_letter_code
_entity_poly.pdbx_strand_id
1 'polypeptide(L)'
;MAESAKLEPDYIEISKQGSTHNENPEAKLLVIDWVNTVFSRRQAKTYFARPYFDTFLEYICQQFEVIIWSSATGNVFKAMCKQFPKVRKIYDGQYNPSGTILSEGRSCTIKDLKFIWSSTHYDATNTVLITDNPAVVPHQPYNVIRVSAYDSMSNNGDNTLLKLIKYLTYLRHQSNVVNYIMNSPFDEKRDWNIVSDPARDRMLTQFTKNGDPVTNKQKQKKESKAQKQANQSQQQQQQQVNSKTQKNNAQPQETSRKAKKRGAGSDPGPNKKSKPPSGTDTKTEQVGQTGSNTANVSQKVKEEQQKREEQRRREDQKRREDQRRREEQEKRDEQKKKDEQRRREEQKKADQRRREEQRKKEQKQKEKQNRQNDTHEADDMDYELSPLISQRELKEIVDKFTKSICAEIAAMDARDIM
;
A
#
# COMPACT_ATOMS: atom_id res chain seq x y z
N MET A 1 -17.10 22.03 -14.25
CA MET A 1 -16.33 22.95 -13.39
C MET A 1 -17.02 22.96 -12.05
N ALA A 2 -16.37 22.51 -10.98
CA ALA A 2 -16.95 22.58 -9.65
C ALA A 2 -17.04 24.06 -9.27
N GLU A 3 -18.25 24.51 -8.96
CA GLU A 3 -18.50 25.82 -8.34
C GLU A 3 -17.56 25.94 -7.14
N SER A 4 -16.68 26.94 -7.13
CA SER A 4 -15.77 27.17 -6.00
C SER A 4 -16.64 27.36 -4.77
N ALA A 5 -16.55 26.47 -3.79
CA ALA A 5 -17.36 26.56 -2.59
C ALA A 5 -17.22 27.95 -1.99
N LYS A 6 -18.33 28.67 -1.85
CA LYS A 6 -18.34 30.01 -1.26
C LYS A 6 -17.97 29.87 0.22
N LEU A 7 -16.89 30.55 0.64
CA LEU A 7 -16.53 30.60 2.04
C LEU A 7 -17.60 31.39 2.81
N GLU A 8 -17.91 30.92 4.01
CA GLU A 8 -18.90 31.59 4.84
C GLU A 8 -18.37 32.90 5.43
N PRO A 9 -19.22 33.93 5.61
CA PRO A 9 -18.81 35.22 6.15
C PRO A 9 -18.07 35.12 7.48
N ASP A 10 -18.63 34.39 8.46
CA ASP A 10 -18.04 34.26 9.80
C ASP A 10 -16.64 33.62 9.75
N TYR A 11 -16.43 32.65 8.86
CA TYR A 11 -15.12 32.03 8.67
C TYR A 11 -14.11 33.02 8.08
N ILE A 12 -14.54 33.84 7.12
CA ILE A 12 -13.71 34.89 6.54
C ILE A 12 -13.33 35.92 7.61
N GLU A 13 -14.26 36.30 8.49
CA GLU A 13 -13.99 37.20 9.60
C GLU A 13 -12.96 36.62 10.56
N ILE A 14 -13.13 35.36 10.99
CA ILE A 14 -12.16 34.65 11.84
C ILE A 14 -10.77 34.59 11.18
N SER A 15 -10.69 34.34 9.87
CA SER A 15 -9.39 34.29 9.17
C SER A 15 -8.63 35.62 9.18
N LYS A 16 -9.35 36.75 9.28
CA LYS A 16 -8.78 38.10 9.34
C LYS A 16 -8.41 38.54 10.74
N GLN A 17 -8.94 37.89 11.78
CA GLN A 17 -8.56 38.17 13.17
C GLN A 17 -7.10 37.75 13.39
N GLY A 18 -6.26 38.69 13.84
CA GLY A 18 -4.84 38.45 14.01
C GLY A 18 -4.54 37.30 14.98
N SER A 19 -3.50 36.52 14.68
CA SER A 19 -2.94 35.55 15.61
C SER A 19 -1.88 36.20 16.51
N THR A 20 -1.92 35.86 17.80
CA THR A 20 -0.88 36.19 18.78
C THR A 20 -0.12 34.94 19.18
N HIS A 21 1.15 35.11 19.55
CA HIS A 21 1.95 34.04 20.12
C HIS A 21 1.72 33.95 21.63
N ASN A 22 1.24 32.81 22.10
CA ASN A 22 1.02 32.51 23.51
C ASN A 22 2.25 31.79 24.08
N GLU A 23 2.75 32.25 25.23
CA GLU A 23 3.89 31.59 25.90
C GLU A 23 3.56 30.13 26.23
N ASN A 24 2.35 29.90 26.76
CA ASN A 24 1.82 28.58 27.00
C ASN A 24 0.80 28.21 25.90
N PRO A 25 0.97 27.05 25.26
CA PRO A 25 0.08 26.63 24.19
C PRO A 25 -1.27 26.19 24.74
N GLU A 26 -2.33 26.68 24.14
CA GLU A 26 -3.70 26.24 24.41
C GLU A 26 -3.98 24.87 23.78
N ALA A 27 -5.05 24.21 24.23
CA ALA A 27 -5.49 22.95 23.65
C ALA A 27 -5.83 23.13 22.16
N LYS A 28 -5.35 22.21 21.32
CA LYS A 28 -5.62 22.22 19.87
C LYS A 28 -6.02 20.85 19.38
N LEU A 29 -6.91 20.85 18.40
CA LEU A 29 -7.36 19.65 17.72
C LEU A 29 -6.59 19.45 16.41
N LEU A 30 -6.01 18.28 16.25
CA LEU A 30 -5.38 17.84 15.02
C LEU A 30 -6.20 16.74 14.35
N VAL A 31 -6.71 17.03 13.15
CA VAL A 31 -7.42 16.10 12.29
C VAL A 31 -6.47 15.58 11.23
N ILE A 32 -6.35 14.26 11.11
CA ILE A 32 -5.39 13.65 10.19
C ILE A 32 -6.12 12.90 9.10
N ASP A 33 -5.91 13.34 7.85
CA ASP A 33 -6.12 12.47 6.71
C ASP A 33 -5.07 11.37 6.71
N TRP A 34 -5.49 10.15 6.39
CA TRP A 34 -4.64 8.99 6.61
C TRP A 34 -3.92 8.55 5.35
N VAL A 35 -4.70 8.26 4.31
CA VAL A 35 -4.19 7.67 3.07
C VAL A 35 -3.51 8.76 2.28
N ASN A 36 -2.34 8.45 1.73
CA ASN A 36 -1.42 9.35 1.04
C ASN A 36 -0.88 10.51 1.88
N THR A 37 -1.27 10.63 3.16
CA THR A 37 -0.74 11.67 4.05
C THR A 37 0.29 11.08 5.01
N VAL A 38 -0.12 10.08 5.82
CA VAL A 38 0.76 9.35 6.76
C VAL A 38 1.02 7.90 6.33
N PHE A 39 0.23 7.37 5.38
CA PHE A 39 0.41 6.03 4.83
C PHE A 39 0.19 5.96 3.32
N SER A 40 0.99 5.16 2.62
CA SER A 40 0.75 4.80 1.22
C SER A 40 -0.04 3.48 1.17
N ARG A 41 -1.17 3.47 0.46
CA ARG A 41 -1.97 2.26 0.21
C ARG A 41 -1.66 1.73 -1.19
N ARG A 42 -1.14 0.49 -1.28
CA ARG A 42 -0.78 -0.13 -2.58
C ARG A 42 -1.89 -0.97 -3.17
N GLN A 43 -2.18 -2.07 -2.49
CA GLN A 43 -3.29 -2.96 -2.79
C GLN A 43 -4.35 -2.77 -1.70
N ALA A 44 -5.55 -3.32 -1.89
CA ALA A 44 -6.69 -3.09 -1.00
C ALA A 44 -6.40 -3.32 0.50
N LYS A 45 -5.33 -4.04 0.86
CA LYS A 45 -4.98 -4.41 2.25
C LYS A 45 -3.50 -4.21 2.62
N THR A 46 -2.71 -3.51 1.80
CA THR A 46 -1.27 -3.31 2.06
C THR A 46 -0.98 -1.84 2.27
N TYR A 47 -0.47 -1.52 3.45
CA TYR A 47 -0.14 -0.16 3.88
C TYR A 47 1.34 -0.06 4.24
N PHE A 48 1.95 1.05 3.85
CA PHE A 48 3.30 1.43 4.20
C PHE A 48 3.24 2.76 4.94
N ALA A 49 3.77 2.83 6.16
CA ALA A 49 3.88 4.08 6.87
C ALA A 49 4.88 5.01 6.19
N ARG A 50 4.57 6.30 6.21
CA ARG A 50 5.51 7.35 5.83
C ARG A 50 6.70 7.34 6.79
N PRO A 51 7.93 7.62 6.34
CA PRO A 51 9.08 7.74 7.23
C PRO A 51 8.80 8.63 8.44
N TYR A 52 9.39 8.28 9.59
CA TYR A 52 9.19 8.96 10.88
C TYR A 52 7.77 8.93 11.45
N PHE A 53 6.94 8.01 10.95
CA PHE A 53 5.57 7.86 11.42
C PHE A 53 5.45 7.68 12.94
N ASP A 54 6.27 6.81 13.53
CA ASP A 54 6.32 6.58 14.98
C ASP A 54 6.67 7.85 15.76
N THR A 55 7.73 8.54 15.36
CA THR A 55 8.16 9.82 15.96
C THR A 55 7.09 10.90 15.83
N PHE A 56 6.45 10.98 14.67
CA PHE A 56 5.35 11.91 14.43
C PHE A 56 4.14 11.61 15.33
N LEU A 57 3.74 10.35 15.43
CA LEU A 57 2.62 9.92 16.28
C LEU A 57 2.86 10.25 17.74
N GLU A 58 4.04 9.94 18.25
CA GLU A 58 4.42 10.23 19.63
C GLU A 58 4.26 11.72 19.93
N TYR A 59 4.82 12.57 19.07
CA TYR A 59 4.73 14.01 19.19
C TYR A 59 3.27 14.51 19.16
N ILE A 60 2.49 14.16 18.13
CA ILE A 60 1.12 14.70 18.00
C ILE A 60 0.21 14.23 19.13
N CYS A 61 0.36 12.98 19.59
CA CYS A 61 -0.45 12.43 20.67
C CYS A 61 -0.06 12.99 22.04
N GLN A 62 1.12 13.61 22.15
CA GLN A 62 1.55 14.31 23.35
C GLN A 62 1.06 15.77 23.36
N GLN A 63 1.02 16.43 22.20
CA GLN A 63 0.81 17.88 22.12
C GLN A 63 -0.60 18.30 21.66
N PHE A 64 -1.38 17.38 21.08
CA PHE A 64 -2.70 17.68 20.51
C PHE A 64 -3.74 16.63 20.93
N GLU A 65 -5.00 17.02 20.91
CA GLU A 65 -6.07 16.06 20.75
C GLU A 65 -6.13 15.61 19.28
N VAL A 66 -6.22 14.31 19.02
CA VAL A 66 -6.10 13.77 17.66
C VAL A 66 -7.39 13.09 17.22
N ILE A 67 -7.87 13.45 16.03
CA ILE A 67 -8.91 12.75 15.29
C ILE A 67 -8.33 12.21 13.99
N ILE A 68 -8.67 10.98 13.65
CA ILE A 68 -8.36 10.42 12.32
C ILE A 68 -9.61 10.55 11.45
N TRP A 69 -9.50 11.22 10.30
CA TRP A 69 -10.58 11.31 9.33
C TRP A 69 -10.10 10.80 7.98
N SER A 70 -10.39 9.53 7.70
CA SER A 70 -9.84 8.80 6.57
C SER A 70 -10.91 8.33 5.59
N SER A 71 -10.59 8.34 4.30
CA SER A 71 -11.36 7.61 3.27
C SER A 71 -11.10 6.10 3.27
N ALA A 72 -10.14 5.61 4.07
CA ALA A 72 -9.85 4.18 4.18
C ALA A 72 -11.01 3.44 4.86
N THR A 73 -11.28 2.24 4.37
CA THR A 73 -12.25 1.31 4.96
C THR A 73 -11.61 -0.05 5.25
N GLY A 74 -12.25 -0.80 6.14
CA GLY A 74 -11.93 -2.21 6.39
C GLY A 74 -11.01 -2.47 7.58
N ASN A 75 -10.82 -3.76 7.86
CA ASN A 75 -10.25 -4.22 9.13
C ASN A 75 -8.77 -3.85 9.32
N VAL A 76 -7.99 -3.78 8.24
CA VAL A 76 -6.56 -3.44 8.34
C VAL A 76 -6.38 -2.01 8.82
N PHE A 77 -7.13 -1.06 8.24
CA PHE A 77 -7.17 0.33 8.70
C PHE A 77 -7.57 0.42 10.17
N LYS A 78 -8.71 -0.20 10.54
CA LYS A 78 -9.20 -0.21 11.93
C LYS A 78 -8.16 -0.79 12.89
N ALA A 79 -7.45 -1.85 12.49
CA ALA A 79 -6.43 -2.48 13.31
C ALA A 79 -5.17 -1.62 13.43
N MET A 80 -4.74 -0.93 12.37
CA MET A 80 -3.65 0.04 12.45
C MET A 80 -4.00 1.21 13.38
N CYS A 81 -5.24 1.72 13.32
CA CYS A 81 -5.67 2.79 14.22
C CYS A 81 -5.65 2.37 15.70
N LYS A 82 -5.73 1.07 16.03
CA LYS A 82 -5.57 0.59 17.42
C LYS A 82 -4.15 0.81 17.96
N GLN A 83 -3.16 1.01 17.08
CA GLN A 83 -1.80 1.38 17.47
C GLN A 83 -1.72 2.83 18.00
N PHE A 84 -2.84 3.58 17.99
CA PHE A 84 -2.90 4.98 18.39
C PHE A 84 -3.57 5.10 19.77
N PRO A 85 -2.81 5.02 20.87
CA PRO A 85 -3.38 4.96 22.21
C PRO A 85 -4.15 6.22 22.63
N LYS A 86 -4.00 7.35 21.91
CA LYS A 86 -4.55 8.67 22.30
C LYS A 86 -5.41 9.33 21.21
N VAL A 87 -5.94 8.57 20.26
CA VAL A 87 -6.89 9.12 19.28
C VAL A 87 -8.28 9.18 19.89
N ARG A 88 -8.88 10.38 19.88
CA ARG A 88 -10.21 10.65 20.42
C ARG A 88 -11.32 10.01 19.59
N LYS A 89 -11.21 10.09 18.26
CA LYS A 89 -12.22 9.58 17.32
C LYS A 89 -11.60 9.17 15.99
N ILE A 90 -12.19 8.16 15.36
CA ILE A 90 -11.86 7.71 14.02
C ILE A 90 -13.12 7.78 13.17
N TYR A 91 -13.05 8.56 12.09
CA TYR A 91 -14.02 8.59 11.01
C TYR A 91 -13.41 7.85 9.82
N ASP A 92 -13.98 6.70 9.47
CA ASP A 92 -13.53 5.86 8.35
C ASP A 92 -14.28 6.20 7.05
N GLY A 93 -13.90 5.58 5.94
CA GLY A 93 -14.48 5.91 4.63
C GLY A 93 -15.94 5.49 4.45
N GLN A 94 -16.58 4.83 5.43
CA GLN A 94 -18.03 4.64 5.44
C GLN A 94 -18.75 5.84 6.07
N TYR A 95 -18.01 6.67 6.81
CA TYR A 95 -18.53 7.83 7.51
C TYR A 95 -18.45 9.07 6.64
N ASN A 96 -19.59 9.49 6.12
CA ASN A 96 -19.68 10.60 5.17
C ASN A 96 -20.81 11.59 5.54
N PRO A 97 -20.64 12.36 6.64
CA PRO A 97 -21.68 13.29 7.08
C PRO A 97 -21.87 14.48 6.14
N SER A 98 -20.84 14.86 5.39
CA SER A 98 -20.81 16.09 4.58
C SER A 98 -20.97 15.84 3.07
N GLY A 99 -21.16 14.60 2.65
CA GLY A 99 -21.31 14.23 1.24
C GLY A 99 -19.99 14.09 0.47
N THR A 100 -20.09 13.87 -0.84
CA THR A 100 -18.93 13.63 -1.71
C THR A 100 -18.79 14.69 -2.79
N ILE A 101 -17.54 14.99 -3.16
CA ILE A 101 -17.17 15.83 -4.30
C ILE A 101 -16.39 15.00 -5.33
N LEU A 102 -16.33 15.50 -6.56
CA LEU A 102 -15.41 15.00 -7.58
C LEU A 102 -14.18 15.91 -7.64
N SER A 103 -13.00 15.36 -7.30
CA SER A 103 -11.72 16.05 -7.39
C SER A 103 -10.75 15.19 -8.21
N GLU A 104 -10.15 15.78 -9.25
CA GLU A 104 -9.22 15.09 -10.17
C GLU A 104 -9.77 13.77 -10.74
N GLY A 105 -11.06 13.73 -11.09
CA GLY A 105 -11.73 12.53 -11.60
C GLY A 105 -11.96 11.43 -10.55
N ARG A 106 -11.71 11.72 -9.26
CA ARG A 106 -11.95 10.81 -8.12
C ARG A 106 -13.08 11.36 -7.25
N SER A 107 -13.99 10.48 -6.83
CA SER A 107 -14.94 10.81 -5.77
C SER A 107 -14.21 10.86 -4.43
N CYS A 108 -14.36 11.97 -3.71
CA CYS A 108 -13.75 12.22 -2.40
C CYS A 108 -14.83 12.67 -1.41
N THR A 109 -14.74 12.18 -0.18
CA THR A 109 -15.60 12.63 0.92
C THR A 109 -15.21 14.05 1.34
N ILE A 110 -16.18 14.95 1.42
CA ILE A 110 -15.99 16.25 2.05
C ILE A 110 -15.76 16.03 3.55
N LYS A 111 -14.79 16.74 4.11
CA LYS A 111 -14.43 16.76 5.52
C LYS A 111 -14.73 18.14 6.09
N ASP A 112 -16.00 18.45 6.24
CA ASP A 112 -16.43 19.73 6.82
C ASP A 112 -16.11 19.74 8.31
N LEU A 113 -15.19 20.61 8.73
CA LEU A 113 -14.73 20.65 10.12
C LEU A 113 -15.84 21.08 11.09
N LYS A 114 -16.86 21.80 10.62
CA LYS A 114 -18.03 22.16 11.43
C LYS A 114 -18.75 20.95 12.01
N PHE A 115 -18.72 19.83 11.30
CA PHE A 115 -19.28 18.59 11.81
C PHE A 115 -18.60 18.19 13.13
N ILE A 116 -17.27 18.30 13.22
CA ILE A 116 -16.54 18.01 14.46
C ILE A 116 -16.82 19.09 15.52
N TRP A 117 -16.78 20.36 15.12
CA TRP A 117 -16.98 21.50 16.01
C TRP A 117 -18.35 21.46 16.70
N SER A 118 -19.39 20.99 16.01
CA SER A 118 -20.75 20.85 16.57
C SER A 118 -20.85 19.97 17.83
N SER A 119 -19.85 19.12 18.09
CA SER A 119 -19.82 18.16 19.20
C SER A 119 -18.58 18.29 20.10
N THR A 120 -17.81 19.36 19.93
CA THR A 120 -16.56 19.58 20.69
C THR A 120 -16.46 21.06 21.12
N HIS A 121 -15.47 21.38 21.95
CA HIS A 121 -15.15 22.77 22.30
C HIS A 121 -14.17 23.42 21.30
N TYR A 122 -13.84 22.71 20.22
CA TYR A 122 -12.93 23.17 19.18
C TYR A 122 -13.70 23.91 18.08
N ASP A 123 -13.03 24.86 17.45
CA ASP A 123 -13.55 25.67 16.37
C ASP A 123 -12.45 25.94 15.32
N ALA A 124 -12.68 26.92 14.44
CA ALA A 124 -11.73 27.29 13.41
C ALA A 124 -10.37 27.74 13.99
N THR A 125 -10.35 28.49 15.09
CA THR A 125 -9.13 29.11 15.64
C THR A 125 -8.15 28.12 16.26
N ASN A 126 -8.60 26.91 16.59
CA ASN A 126 -7.80 25.90 17.30
C ASN A 126 -7.86 24.48 16.69
N THR A 127 -8.41 24.33 15.48
CA THR A 127 -8.44 23.06 14.74
C THR A 127 -7.54 23.10 13.51
N VAL A 128 -6.77 22.04 13.26
CA VAL A 128 -5.94 21.90 12.06
C VAL A 128 -6.19 20.54 11.40
N LEU A 129 -6.30 20.50 10.08
CA LEU A 129 -6.39 19.29 9.28
C LEU A 129 -5.14 19.11 8.41
N ILE A 130 -4.50 17.94 8.46
CA ILE A 130 -3.39 17.59 7.58
C ILE A 130 -3.90 16.67 6.46
N THR A 131 -3.67 17.04 5.20
CA THR A 131 -4.07 16.22 4.03
C THR A 131 -3.17 16.48 2.81
N ASP A 132 -3.06 15.49 1.94
CA ASP A 132 -2.48 15.66 0.60
C ASP A 132 -3.45 16.32 -0.40
N ASN A 133 -4.75 16.30 -0.10
CA ASN A 133 -5.80 16.77 -1.01
C ASN A 133 -6.67 17.85 -0.34
N PRO A 134 -6.31 19.14 -0.43
CA PRO A 134 -7.07 20.22 0.23
C PRO A 134 -8.48 20.39 -0.33
N ALA A 135 -8.78 19.87 -1.52
CA ALA A 135 -10.12 19.96 -2.10
C ALA A 135 -11.20 19.28 -1.23
N VAL A 136 -10.80 18.33 -0.36
CA VAL A 136 -11.73 17.66 0.56
C VAL A 136 -12.20 18.55 1.72
N VAL A 137 -11.62 19.74 1.90
CA VAL A 137 -12.01 20.71 2.95
C VAL A 137 -12.33 22.06 2.31
N PRO A 138 -13.32 22.12 1.40
CA PRO A 138 -13.53 23.31 0.57
C PRO A 138 -14.06 24.50 1.37
N HIS A 139 -14.66 24.27 2.54
CA HIS A 139 -15.29 25.29 3.37
C HIS A 139 -14.35 25.90 4.43
N GLN A 140 -13.21 25.27 4.73
CA GLN A 140 -12.25 25.75 5.74
C GLN A 140 -10.79 25.64 5.26
N PRO A 141 -10.42 26.29 4.13
CA PRO A 141 -9.13 26.10 3.48
C PRO A 141 -7.92 26.51 4.34
N TYR A 142 -8.09 27.46 5.27
CA TYR A 142 -7.01 27.95 6.13
C TYR A 142 -6.84 27.13 7.41
N ASN A 143 -7.67 26.11 7.63
CA ASN A 143 -7.42 25.09 8.65
C ASN A 143 -6.58 23.93 8.11
N VAL A 144 -6.17 23.98 6.85
CA VAL A 144 -5.51 22.86 6.18
C VAL A 144 -4.00 23.07 6.08
N ILE A 145 -3.24 22.10 6.59
CA ILE A 145 -1.84 21.92 6.25
C ILE A 145 -1.77 20.93 5.08
N ARG A 146 -1.42 21.44 3.90
CA ARG A 146 -1.23 20.61 2.71
C ARG A 146 0.15 19.95 2.74
N VAL A 147 0.17 18.65 2.50
CA VAL A 147 1.41 17.89 2.28
C VAL A 147 1.45 17.29 0.87
N SER A 148 2.62 16.85 0.44
CA SER A 148 2.77 16.01 -0.74
C SER A 148 2.19 14.63 -0.49
N ALA A 149 1.52 14.08 -1.51
CA ALA A 149 0.99 12.72 -1.49
C ALA A 149 2.13 11.72 -1.34
N TYR A 150 2.08 10.95 -0.26
CA TYR A 150 3.07 9.94 0.06
C TYR A 150 2.86 8.66 -0.75
N ASP A 151 3.89 8.32 -1.53
CA ASP A 151 3.93 7.11 -2.33
C ASP A 151 5.19 6.27 -2.01
N SER A 152 4.98 5.08 -1.46
CA SER A 152 6.07 4.19 -0.98
C SER A 152 7.06 3.67 -2.05
N MET A 153 6.81 3.87 -3.35
CA MET A 153 7.59 3.35 -4.49
C MET A 153 8.53 4.44 -4.99
N SER A 154 8.11 5.69 -4.89
CA SER A 154 8.90 6.86 -5.26
C SER A 154 9.65 7.47 -4.07
N ASN A 155 9.68 6.79 -2.92
CA ASN A 155 10.36 7.29 -1.73
C ASN A 155 11.89 7.29 -1.91
N ASN A 156 12.43 8.42 -2.34
CA ASN A 156 13.87 8.66 -2.49
C ASN A 156 14.50 9.29 -1.23
N GLY A 157 13.72 9.47 -0.17
CA GLY A 157 14.09 10.16 1.06
C GLY A 157 13.01 11.16 1.46
N ASP A 158 11.99 10.68 2.17
CA ASP A 158 10.87 11.49 2.65
C ASP A 158 11.09 11.82 4.13
N ASN A 159 11.06 13.11 4.46
CA ASN A 159 11.18 13.62 5.81
C ASN A 159 10.08 14.63 6.14
N THR A 160 8.96 14.58 5.39
CA THR A 160 7.84 15.52 5.55
C THR A 160 7.26 15.48 6.94
N LEU A 161 7.14 14.29 7.56
CA LEU A 161 6.60 14.18 8.91
C LEU A 161 7.50 14.88 9.96
N LEU A 162 8.82 14.89 9.79
CA LEU A 162 9.72 15.66 10.68
C LEU A 162 9.54 17.18 10.50
N LYS A 163 9.40 17.63 9.25
CA LYS A 163 9.12 19.04 8.93
C LYS A 163 7.80 19.49 9.53
N LEU A 164 6.77 18.64 9.48
CA LEU A 164 5.49 18.89 10.14
C LEU A 164 5.64 19.02 11.66
N ILE A 165 6.44 18.17 12.32
CA ILE A 165 6.69 18.31 13.77
C ILE A 165 7.21 19.72 14.07
N LYS A 166 8.20 20.21 13.30
CA LYS A 166 8.74 21.56 13.46
C LYS A 166 7.67 22.63 13.29
N TYR A 167 6.89 22.57 12.20
CA TYR A 167 5.82 23.54 11.96
C TYR A 167 4.75 23.53 13.06
N LEU A 168 4.27 22.34 13.44
CA LEU A 168 3.28 22.14 14.50
C LEU A 168 3.79 22.60 15.88
N THR A 169 5.11 22.53 16.13
CA THR A 169 5.74 23.03 17.35
C THR A 169 5.57 24.53 17.50
N TYR A 170 5.63 25.30 16.41
CA TYR A 170 5.38 26.75 16.46
C TYR A 170 3.89 27.06 16.40
N LEU A 171 3.13 26.35 15.56
CA LEU A 171 1.71 26.59 15.35
C LEU A 171 0.90 26.40 16.63
N ARG A 172 1.29 25.47 17.51
CA ARG A 172 0.57 25.23 18.77
C ARG A 172 0.57 26.43 19.73
N HIS A 173 1.47 27.40 19.54
CA HIS A 173 1.51 28.61 20.33
C HIS A 173 0.65 29.74 19.75
N GLN A 174 -0.02 29.52 18.62
CA GLN A 174 -0.83 30.54 17.96
C GLN A 174 -2.24 30.57 18.54
N SER A 175 -2.75 31.75 18.91
CA SER A 175 -4.13 31.91 19.38
C SER A 175 -5.16 31.71 18.25
N ASN A 176 -4.78 31.98 16.99
CA ASN A 176 -5.62 31.74 15.83
C ASN A 176 -4.85 31.03 14.71
N VAL A 177 -5.05 29.71 14.60
CA VAL A 177 -4.35 28.89 13.61
C VAL A 177 -4.77 29.20 12.18
N VAL A 178 -6.00 29.66 11.95
CA VAL A 178 -6.52 30.04 10.62
C VAL A 178 -5.69 31.19 10.07
N ASN A 179 -5.57 32.26 10.86
CA ASN A 179 -4.81 33.44 10.49
C ASN A 179 -3.32 33.12 10.35
N TYR A 180 -2.76 32.31 11.25
CA TYR A 180 -1.36 31.91 11.16
C TYR A 180 -1.06 31.09 9.89
N ILE A 181 -1.86 30.06 9.59
CA ILE A 181 -1.68 29.22 8.38
C ILE A 181 -1.87 30.06 7.11
N MET A 182 -2.84 30.98 7.10
CA MET A 182 -3.07 31.88 5.97
C MET A 182 -1.85 32.76 5.66
N ASN A 183 -1.20 33.32 6.69
CA ASN A 183 -0.06 34.23 6.53
C ASN A 183 1.30 33.52 6.50
N SER A 184 1.38 32.31 7.04
CA SER A 184 2.60 31.50 7.16
C SER A 184 2.29 30.04 6.86
N PRO A 185 1.91 29.71 5.60
CA PRO A 185 1.56 28.35 5.23
C PRO A 185 2.76 27.43 5.35
N PHE A 186 2.50 26.16 5.67
CA PHE A 186 3.52 25.13 5.65
C PHE A 186 4.09 24.97 4.23
N ASP A 187 5.42 25.01 4.13
CA ASP A 187 6.14 24.78 2.88
C ASP A 187 7.12 23.61 3.06
N GLU A 188 6.87 22.50 2.37
CA GLU A 188 7.75 21.32 2.41
C GLU A 188 9.15 21.60 1.85
N LYS A 189 9.32 22.61 1.00
CA LYS A 189 10.60 22.96 0.39
C LYS A 189 11.46 23.85 1.28
N ARG A 190 10.86 24.50 2.28
CA ARG A 190 11.59 25.30 3.26
C ARG A 190 12.57 24.41 4.03
N ASP A 191 13.74 24.97 4.35
CA ASP A 191 14.65 24.35 5.29
C ASP A 191 14.12 24.52 6.72
N TRP A 192 13.72 23.41 7.33
CA TRP A 192 13.18 23.34 8.68
C TRP A 192 14.26 23.02 9.72
N ASN A 193 15.55 23.02 9.34
CA ASN A 193 16.68 22.63 10.18
C ASN A 193 16.45 21.25 10.82
N ILE A 194 15.98 20.30 10.02
CA ILE A 194 15.79 18.91 10.45
C ILE A 194 17.07 18.11 10.25
N VAL A 195 17.33 17.19 11.17
CA VAL A 195 18.45 16.24 11.02
C VAL A 195 17.96 15.10 10.13
N SER A 196 18.44 15.07 8.88
CA SER A 196 18.16 13.97 7.95
C SER A 196 19.00 12.74 8.33
N ASP A 197 18.34 11.59 8.36
CA ASP A 197 18.98 10.28 8.43
C ASP A 197 18.58 9.51 7.16
N PRO A 198 19.48 9.35 6.17
CA PRO A 198 19.15 8.70 4.91
C PRO A 198 18.57 7.28 5.06
N ALA A 199 18.91 6.56 6.13
CA ALA A 199 18.37 5.23 6.38
C ALA A 199 16.92 5.33 6.86
N ARG A 200 16.61 6.28 7.74
CA ARG A 200 15.24 6.51 8.23
C ARG A 200 14.36 7.19 7.18
N ASP A 201 14.89 8.14 6.42
CA ASP A 201 14.20 8.84 5.32
C ASP A 201 13.70 7.86 4.24
N ARG A 202 14.37 6.72 4.09
CA ARG A 202 14.01 5.66 3.12
C ARG A 202 13.31 4.47 3.77
N MET A 203 13.01 4.53 5.06
CA MET A 203 12.41 3.42 5.79
C MET A 203 11.01 3.11 5.25
N LEU A 204 10.77 1.84 4.96
CA LEU A 204 9.48 1.33 4.49
C LEU A 204 8.90 0.37 5.51
N THR A 205 8.11 0.90 6.44
CA THR A 205 7.43 0.09 7.46
C THR A 205 6.09 -0.40 6.89
N GLN A 206 6.05 -1.67 6.49
CA GLN A 206 4.82 -2.32 6.04
C GLN A 206 3.99 -2.80 7.23
N PHE A 207 2.66 -2.81 7.10
CA PHE A 207 1.74 -3.34 8.10
C PHE A 207 1.11 -4.67 7.68
N THR A 208 0.91 -5.56 8.65
CA THR A 208 0.21 -6.83 8.48
C THR A 208 -1.31 -6.62 8.38
N LYS A 209 -2.05 -7.69 8.05
CA LYS A 209 -3.51 -7.68 8.07
C LYS A 209 -4.12 -7.40 9.45
N ASN A 210 -3.33 -7.59 10.51
CA ASN A 210 -3.73 -7.35 11.90
C ASN A 210 -3.35 -5.93 12.36
N GLY A 211 -2.79 -5.08 11.49
CA GLY A 211 -2.36 -3.74 11.85
C GLY A 211 -1.04 -3.68 12.61
N ASP A 212 -0.28 -4.78 12.68
CA ASP A 212 1.06 -4.81 13.27
C ASP A 212 2.13 -4.44 12.25
N PRO A 213 3.18 -3.69 12.63
CA PRO A 213 4.37 -3.50 11.81
C PRO A 213 5.02 -4.85 11.45
N VAL A 214 5.31 -5.07 10.17
CA VAL A 214 6.02 -6.27 9.70
C VAL A 214 7.47 -6.17 10.15
N THR A 215 7.88 -7.02 11.09
CA THR A 215 9.26 -7.07 11.54
C THR A 215 10.16 -7.82 10.54
N ASN A 216 11.46 -7.50 10.54
CA ASN A 216 12.45 -8.18 9.69
C ASN A 216 12.45 -9.71 9.86
N LYS A 217 12.22 -10.22 11.09
CA LYS A 217 12.11 -11.67 11.35
C LYS A 217 10.90 -12.29 10.65
N GLN A 218 9.76 -11.61 10.64
CA GLN A 218 8.56 -12.09 9.94
C GLN A 218 8.74 -12.03 8.42
N LYS A 219 9.41 -10.99 7.92
CA LYS A 219 9.74 -10.84 6.49
C LYS A 219 10.64 -11.98 6.01
N GLN A 220 11.76 -12.23 6.71
CA GLN A 220 12.68 -13.34 6.42
C GLN A 220 11.99 -14.71 6.50
N LYS A 221 11.13 -14.94 7.50
CA LYS A 221 10.38 -16.20 7.62
C LYS A 221 9.40 -16.40 6.46
N LYS A 222 8.74 -15.34 5.99
CA LYS A 222 7.80 -15.40 4.86
C LYS A 222 8.53 -15.63 3.53
N GLU A 223 9.66 -14.96 3.32
CA GLU A 223 10.54 -15.16 2.15
C GLU A 223 11.11 -16.59 2.12
N SER A 224 11.61 -17.09 3.26
CA SER A 224 12.12 -18.46 3.37
C SER A 224 11.05 -19.52 3.07
N LYS A 225 9.79 -19.28 3.47
CA LYS A 225 8.66 -20.19 3.21
C LYS A 225 8.24 -20.17 1.74
N ALA A 226 8.20 -18.98 1.13
CA ALA A 226 7.91 -18.84 -0.31
C ALA A 226 9.00 -19.51 -1.16
N GLN A 227 10.26 -19.38 -0.77
CA GLN A 227 11.37 -20.01 -1.49
C GLN A 227 11.39 -21.54 -1.33
N LYS A 228 11.06 -22.06 -0.14
CA LYS A 228 10.84 -23.51 0.05
C LYS A 228 9.71 -24.03 -0.84
N GLN A 229 8.57 -23.33 -0.92
CA GLN A 229 7.46 -23.73 -1.79
C GLN A 229 7.83 -23.67 -3.28
N ALA A 230 8.56 -22.63 -3.72
CA ALA A 230 9.02 -22.52 -5.09
C ALA A 230 9.96 -23.69 -5.47
N ASN A 231 10.89 -24.04 -4.58
CA ASN A 231 11.80 -25.16 -4.79
C ASN A 231 11.06 -26.50 -4.82
N GLN A 232 10.03 -26.67 -3.98
CA GLN A 232 9.22 -27.89 -3.95
C GLN A 232 8.40 -28.06 -5.23
N SER A 233 7.82 -26.98 -5.77
CA SER A 233 7.13 -26.98 -7.06
C SER A 233 8.06 -27.30 -8.24
N GLN A 234 9.30 -26.80 -8.21
CA GLN A 234 10.31 -27.13 -9.23
C GLN A 234 10.73 -28.61 -9.18
N GLN A 235 10.91 -29.18 -7.98
CA GLN A 235 11.19 -30.62 -7.83
C GLN A 235 10.04 -31.50 -8.36
N GLN A 236 8.79 -31.12 -8.09
CA GLN A 236 7.63 -31.86 -8.60
C GLN A 236 7.55 -31.80 -10.13
N GLN A 237 7.88 -30.65 -10.74
CA GLN A 237 7.95 -30.55 -12.20
C GLN A 237 9.07 -31.42 -12.79
N GLN A 238 10.25 -31.48 -12.16
CA GLN A 238 11.34 -32.36 -12.62
C GLN A 238 10.99 -33.86 -12.50
N GLN A 239 10.28 -34.26 -11.44
CA GLN A 239 9.83 -35.65 -11.30
C GLN A 239 8.77 -36.04 -12.35
N GLN A 240 7.90 -35.11 -12.74
CA GLN A 240 6.94 -35.34 -13.84
C GLN A 240 7.60 -35.42 -15.21
N VAL A 241 8.71 -34.70 -15.43
CA VAL A 241 9.48 -34.81 -16.67
C VAL A 241 10.22 -36.16 -16.72
N ASN A 242 10.87 -36.57 -15.64
CA ASN A 242 11.62 -37.83 -15.59
C ASN A 242 10.72 -39.07 -15.74
N SER A 243 9.51 -39.04 -15.16
CA SER A 243 8.53 -40.13 -15.31
C SER A 243 7.94 -40.25 -16.72
N LYS A 244 7.85 -39.13 -17.47
CA LYS A 244 7.48 -39.16 -18.90
C LYS A 244 8.63 -39.71 -19.77
N THR A 245 9.87 -39.40 -19.44
CA THR A 245 11.03 -39.93 -20.17
C THR A 245 11.20 -41.44 -19.98
N GLN A 246 10.90 -41.99 -18.80
CA GLN A 246 10.93 -43.44 -18.57
C GLN A 246 9.80 -44.21 -19.28
N LYS A 247 8.62 -43.60 -19.48
CA LYS A 247 7.53 -44.23 -20.25
C LYS A 247 7.79 -44.31 -21.75
N ASN A 248 8.64 -43.45 -22.30
CA ASN A 248 8.97 -43.46 -23.73
C ASN A 248 10.13 -44.40 -24.09
N ASN A 249 10.79 -45.03 -23.10
CA ASN A 249 11.93 -45.93 -23.33
C ASN A 249 11.59 -47.42 -23.18
N ALA A 250 10.30 -47.76 -22.99
CA ALA A 250 9.82 -49.13 -23.08
C ALA A 250 9.30 -49.39 -24.51
N GLN A 251 10.20 -49.76 -25.42
CA GLN A 251 9.84 -50.25 -26.75
C GLN A 251 9.96 -51.80 -26.77
N PRO A 252 9.00 -52.53 -27.37
CA PRO A 252 9.16 -53.95 -27.63
C PRO A 252 10.21 -54.22 -28.72
N GLN A 253 10.93 -55.33 -28.54
CA GLN A 253 11.90 -55.89 -29.49
C GLN A 253 11.26 -56.42 -30.78
N GLU A 254 12.14 -56.73 -31.76
CA GLU A 254 11.97 -57.42 -33.06
C GLU A 254 11.80 -56.52 -34.29
N THR A 255 12.49 -56.69 -35.44
CA THR A 255 13.50 -57.65 -35.92
C THR A 255 14.39 -57.02 -37.01
N SER A 256 15.61 -57.55 -37.08
CA SER A 256 16.69 -57.48 -38.09
C SER A 256 16.44 -56.94 -39.52
N ARG A 257 17.44 -56.19 -40.04
CA ARG A 257 18.22 -56.56 -41.26
C ARG A 257 19.52 -55.74 -41.44
N LYS A 258 20.64 -56.48 -41.38
CA LYS A 258 21.98 -56.37 -42.00
C LYS A 258 22.31 -55.20 -42.97
N ALA A 259 23.43 -54.51 -42.71
CA ALA A 259 24.62 -54.36 -43.58
C ALA A 259 25.74 -53.61 -42.79
N LYS A 260 26.88 -54.24 -42.43
CA LYS A 260 28.21 -54.19 -43.12
C LYS A 260 28.61 -52.77 -43.58
N LYS A 261 29.80 -52.20 -43.34
CA LYS A 261 31.09 -52.68 -42.79
C LYS A 261 32.06 -51.47 -42.76
N ARG A 262 33.08 -51.54 -41.89
CA ARG A 262 34.39 -50.82 -41.89
C ARG A 262 34.37 -49.35 -41.44
N GLY A 263 35.26 -48.89 -40.58
CA GLY A 263 36.35 -49.55 -39.86
C GLY A 263 37.15 -48.53 -39.05
N ALA A 264 37.74 -49.03 -37.95
CA ALA A 264 39.01 -48.68 -37.31
C ALA A 264 39.45 -47.20 -37.27
N GLY A 265 39.85 -46.61 -36.14
CA GLY A 265 40.11 -47.13 -34.81
C GLY A 265 40.78 -46.05 -33.94
N SER A 266 40.95 -46.40 -32.66
CA SER A 266 41.92 -45.87 -31.67
C SER A 266 41.81 -44.41 -31.20
N ASP A 267 41.10 -44.27 -30.08
CA ASP A 267 41.51 -43.58 -28.83
C ASP A 267 42.93 -44.06 -28.39
N PRO A 268 43.68 -43.41 -27.45
CA PRO A 268 43.21 -42.56 -26.35
C PRO A 268 43.98 -41.24 -26.11
N GLY A 269 43.39 -40.36 -25.28
CA GLY A 269 44.05 -39.16 -24.69
C GLY A 269 45.15 -39.50 -23.67
N PRO A 270 45.42 -38.70 -22.61
CA PRO A 270 45.09 -37.30 -22.33
C PRO A 270 46.33 -36.49 -21.84
N ASN A 271 46.07 -35.27 -21.34
CA ASN A 271 46.79 -34.58 -20.23
C ASN A 271 47.99 -33.62 -20.49
N LYS A 272 47.77 -32.39 -19.96
CA LYS A 272 48.61 -31.61 -19.02
C LYS A 272 49.93 -30.94 -19.45
N LYS A 273 49.93 -29.61 -19.17
CA LYS A 273 50.99 -28.74 -18.57
C LYS A 273 52.26 -28.57 -19.46
N SER A 274 52.96 -27.45 -19.51
CA SER A 274 53.35 -26.49 -18.47
C SER A 274 53.95 -25.22 -19.09
N LYS A 275 53.93 -24.14 -18.29
CA LYS A 275 54.65 -22.87 -18.44
C LYS A 275 56.18 -23.02 -18.25
N PRO A 276 56.99 -21.98 -18.57
CA PRO A 276 58.43 -22.07 -18.83
C PRO A 276 59.29 -21.77 -17.59
N PRO A 277 60.62 -21.88 -17.70
CA PRO A 277 61.53 -21.11 -16.87
C PRO A 277 62.34 -20.07 -17.67
N SER A 278 62.68 -19.03 -16.92
CA SER A 278 63.46 -17.84 -17.23
C SER A 278 64.95 -17.99 -16.89
N GLY A 279 65.79 -17.20 -17.58
CA GLY A 279 67.13 -16.74 -17.14
C GLY A 279 68.26 -17.75 -17.33
N THR A 280 69.50 -17.40 -17.67
CA THR A 280 70.21 -16.10 -17.79
C THR A 280 71.58 -16.37 -18.45
N ASP A 281 72.08 -15.36 -19.17
CA ASP A 281 73.49 -14.95 -19.38
C ASP A 281 74.57 -15.96 -19.82
N THR A 282 75.23 -15.71 -20.97
CA THR A 282 76.46 -14.88 -21.04
C THR A 282 76.95 -14.67 -22.48
N LYS A 283 77.37 -13.42 -22.78
CA LYS A 283 78.47 -12.93 -23.65
C LYS A 283 78.87 -13.72 -24.91
N THR A 284 78.98 -13.02 -26.05
CA THR A 284 80.22 -12.41 -26.58
C THR A 284 79.97 -11.70 -27.94
N GLU A 285 80.71 -10.61 -28.14
CA GLU A 285 81.01 -9.81 -29.35
C GLU A 285 81.14 -10.62 -30.66
N GLN A 286 81.09 -10.12 -31.91
CA GLN A 286 81.27 -8.81 -32.52
C GLN A 286 80.94 -8.94 -34.04
N VAL A 287 80.83 -7.80 -34.74
CA VAL A 287 81.13 -7.58 -36.18
C VAL A 287 80.09 -8.05 -37.24
N GLY A 288 79.38 -7.04 -37.75
CA GLY A 288 79.31 -6.69 -39.18
C GLY A 288 78.76 -7.72 -40.18
N GLN A 289 77.53 -7.49 -40.66
CA GLN A 289 77.16 -7.82 -42.04
C GLN A 289 75.89 -7.06 -42.48
N THR A 290 76.10 -6.05 -43.32
CA THR A 290 75.11 -5.39 -44.16
C THR A 290 74.60 -6.37 -45.22
N GLY A 291 73.36 -6.86 -45.07
CA GLY A 291 72.71 -7.62 -46.14
C GLY A 291 71.60 -8.57 -45.70
N SER A 292 70.49 -8.09 -45.12
CA SER A 292 69.28 -8.93 -44.95
C SER A 292 67.96 -8.18 -44.76
N ASN A 293 67.82 -6.97 -45.33
CA ASN A 293 66.61 -6.14 -45.16
C ASN A 293 65.33 -6.72 -45.80
N THR A 294 65.42 -7.78 -46.62
CA THR A 294 64.25 -8.39 -47.28
C THR A 294 63.63 -9.55 -46.48
N ALA A 295 64.41 -10.27 -45.67
CA ALA A 295 63.92 -11.40 -44.87
C ALA A 295 63.17 -10.93 -43.60
N ASN A 296 63.67 -9.90 -42.93
CA ASN A 296 63.03 -9.30 -41.75
C ASN A 296 61.68 -8.63 -42.07
N VAL A 297 61.54 -8.07 -43.28
CA VAL A 297 60.24 -7.50 -43.73
C VAL A 297 59.22 -8.60 -43.98
N SER A 298 59.62 -9.74 -44.56
CA SER A 298 58.70 -10.86 -44.84
C SER A 298 58.16 -11.51 -43.56
N GLN A 299 58.98 -11.63 -42.51
CA GLN A 299 58.56 -12.16 -41.22
C GLN A 299 57.61 -11.19 -40.49
N LYS A 300 57.89 -9.88 -40.56
CA LYS A 300 57.04 -8.83 -39.98
C LYS A 300 55.67 -8.74 -40.66
N VAL A 301 55.61 -8.93 -41.98
CA VAL A 301 54.34 -8.98 -42.75
C VAL A 301 53.51 -10.21 -42.36
N LYS A 302 54.11 -11.38 -42.15
CA LYS A 302 53.41 -12.58 -41.69
C LYS A 302 52.84 -12.44 -40.28
N GLU A 303 53.59 -11.85 -39.35
CA GLU A 303 53.09 -11.55 -38.00
C GLU A 303 51.93 -10.54 -38.02
N GLU A 304 52.01 -9.51 -38.85
CA GLU A 304 50.93 -8.53 -38.98
C GLU A 304 49.66 -9.18 -39.58
N GLN A 305 49.83 -10.08 -40.54
CA GLN A 305 48.72 -10.83 -41.13
C GLN A 305 48.05 -11.76 -40.09
N GLN A 306 48.83 -12.43 -39.25
CA GLN A 306 48.30 -13.26 -38.15
C GLN A 306 47.55 -12.42 -37.11
N LYS A 307 48.08 -11.25 -36.72
CA LYS A 307 47.39 -10.33 -35.79
C LYS A 307 46.06 -9.83 -36.35
N ARG A 308 46.00 -9.50 -37.64
CA ARG A 308 44.75 -9.10 -38.32
C ARG A 308 43.73 -10.25 -38.39
N GLU A 309 44.19 -11.48 -38.60
CA GLU A 309 43.30 -12.65 -38.59
C GLU A 309 42.76 -12.95 -37.19
N GLU A 310 43.61 -12.85 -36.16
CA GLU A 310 43.19 -13.02 -34.76
C GLU A 310 42.19 -11.94 -34.33
N GLN A 311 42.42 -10.68 -34.74
CA GLN A 311 41.47 -9.59 -34.49
C GLN A 311 40.10 -9.88 -35.12
N ARG A 312 40.07 -10.35 -36.38
CA ARG A 312 38.82 -10.76 -37.04
C ARG A 312 38.10 -11.88 -36.31
N ARG A 313 38.82 -12.90 -35.83
CA ARG A 313 38.23 -13.99 -35.03
C ARG A 313 37.62 -13.48 -33.72
N ARG A 314 38.27 -12.53 -33.04
CA ARG A 314 37.74 -11.92 -31.81
C ARG A 314 36.50 -11.08 -32.08
N GLU A 315 36.48 -10.31 -33.16
CA GLU A 315 35.32 -9.53 -33.58
C GLU A 315 34.12 -10.42 -33.95
N ASP A 316 34.36 -11.51 -34.68
CA ASP A 316 33.32 -12.51 -35.00
C ASP A 316 32.77 -13.21 -33.76
N GLN A 317 33.64 -13.54 -32.79
CA GLN A 317 33.22 -14.11 -31.52
C GLN A 317 32.34 -13.14 -30.73
N LYS A 318 32.72 -11.85 -30.68
CA LYS A 318 31.94 -10.80 -30.02
C LYS A 318 30.56 -10.60 -30.69
N ARG A 319 30.51 -10.58 -32.03
CA ARG A 319 29.24 -10.50 -32.78
C ARG A 319 28.30 -11.66 -32.46
N ARG A 320 28.82 -12.89 -32.36
CA ARG A 320 28.03 -14.07 -31.99
C ARG A 320 27.53 -14.02 -30.54
N GLU A 321 28.31 -13.44 -29.63
CA GLU A 321 27.87 -13.27 -28.23
C GLU A 321 26.78 -12.20 -28.12
N ASP A 322 26.95 -11.06 -28.81
CA ASP A 322 25.96 -9.98 -28.85
C ASP A 322 24.64 -10.47 -29.46
N GLN A 323 24.70 -11.29 -30.52
CA GLN A 323 23.51 -11.91 -31.09
C GLN A 323 22.79 -12.83 -30.09
N ARG A 324 23.52 -13.69 -29.37
CA ARG A 324 22.92 -14.56 -28.34
C ARG A 324 22.27 -13.76 -27.22
N ARG A 325 22.88 -12.66 -26.78
CA ARG A 325 22.31 -11.78 -25.74
C ARG A 325 21.01 -11.14 -26.20
N ARG A 326 20.90 -10.73 -27.47
CA ARG A 326 19.66 -10.19 -28.05
C ARG A 326 18.56 -11.25 -28.11
N GLU A 327 18.87 -12.45 -28.60
CA GLU A 327 17.91 -13.56 -28.65
C GLU A 327 17.43 -13.99 -27.26
N GLU A 328 18.32 -13.98 -26.25
CA GLU A 328 17.92 -14.27 -24.86
C GLU A 328 17.03 -13.17 -24.28
N GLN A 329 17.34 -11.91 -24.57
CA GLN A 329 16.53 -10.77 -24.13
C GLN A 329 15.13 -10.81 -24.76
N GLU A 330 15.02 -11.09 -26.06
CA GLU A 330 13.74 -11.24 -26.75
C GLU A 330 12.89 -12.36 -26.15
N LYS A 331 13.49 -13.53 -25.86
CA LYS A 331 12.80 -14.64 -25.19
C LYS A 331 12.28 -14.26 -23.81
N ARG A 332 13.06 -13.49 -23.03
CA ARG A 332 12.64 -12.99 -21.71
C ARG A 332 11.45 -12.04 -21.83
N ASP A 333 11.47 -11.14 -22.81
CA ASP A 333 10.39 -10.17 -22.98
C ASP A 333 9.13 -10.81 -23.57
N GLU A 334 9.26 -11.81 -24.44
CA GLU A 334 8.13 -12.63 -24.89
C GLU A 334 7.50 -13.42 -23.74
N GLN A 335 8.32 -13.99 -22.86
CA GLN A 335 7.84 -14.70 -21.67
C GLN A 335 7.08 -13.76 -20.71
N LYS A 336 7.59 -12.54 -20.47
CA LYS A 336 6.89 -11.54 -19.66
C LYS A 336 5.53 -11.17 -20.25
N LYS A 337 5.43 -11.00 -21.57
CA LYS A 337 4.16 -10.71 -22.25
C LYS A 337 3.13 -11.84 -22.06
N LYS A 338 3.57 -13.10 -22.20
CA LYS A 338 2.70 -14.27 -21.96
C LYS A 338 2.22 -14.35 -20.51
N ASP A 339 3.09 -14.05 -19.55
CA ASP A 339 2.72 -14.08 -18.14
C ASP A 339 1.80 -12.92 -17.75
N GLU A 340 1.99 -11.73 -18.33
CA GLU A 340 1.07 -10.60 -18.16
C GLU A 340 -0.31 -10.91 -18.74
N GLN A 341 -0.36 -11.52 -19.93
CA GLN A 341 -1.63 -11.94 -20.55
C GLN A 341 -2.37 -12.95 -19.67
N ARG A 342 -1.67 -13.96 -19.14
CA ARG A 342 -2.28 -14.94 -18.22
C ARG A 342 -2.85 -14.29 -16.96
N ARG A 343 -2.15 -13.31 -16.38
CA ARG A 343 -2.65 -12.57 -15.20
C ARG A 343 -3.91 -11.77 -15.52
N ARG A 344 -3.98 -11.14 -16.70
CA ARG A 344 -5.19 -10.41 -17.14
C ARG A 344 -6.37 -11.35 -17.35
N GLU A 345 -6.16 -12.53 -17.92
CA GLU A 345 -7.22 -13.53 -18.10
C GLU A 345 -7.71 -14.11 -16.77
N GLU A 346 -6.80 -14.39 -15.83
CA GLU A 346 -7.14 -14.86 -14.49
C GLU A 346 -7.94 -13.82 -13.71
N GLN A 347 -7.57 -12.54 -13.81
CA GLN A 347 -8.31 -11.43 -13.21
C GLN A 347 -9.72 -11.31 -13.78
N LYS A 348 -9.88 -11.39 -15.11
CA LYS A 348 -11.21 -11.40 -15.76
C LYS A 348 -12.09 -12.56 -15.27
N LYS A 349 -11.52 -13.77 -15.15
CA LYS A 349 -12.25 -14.94 -14.61
C LYS A 349 -12.65 -14.75 -13.15
N ALA A 350 -11.78 -14.16 -12.32
CA ALA A 350 -12.09 -13.86 -10.93
C ALA A 350 -13.22 -12.84 -10.78
N ASP A 351 -13.22 -11.78 -11.60
CA ASP A 351 -14.27 -10.76 -11.58
C ASP A 351 -15.62 -11.30 -12.09
N GLN A 352 -15.61 -12.18 -13.11
CA GLN A 352 -16.81 -12.87 -13.57
C GLN A 352 -17.44 -13.75 -12.47
N ARG A 353 -16.62 -14.53 -11.76
CA ARG A 353 -17.09 -15.36 -10.62
C ARG A 353 -17.70 -14.51 -9.50
N ARG A 354 -17.12 -13.36 -9.19
CA ARG A 354 -17.67 -12.42 -8.19
C ARG A 354 -19.03 -11.87 -8.59
N ARG A 355 -19.21 -11.49 -9.87
CA ARG A 355 -20.49 -11.01 -10.38
C ARG A 355 -21.57 -12.10 -10.31
N GLU A 356 -21.24 -13.35 -10.66
CA GLU A 356 -22.18 -14.47 -10.53
C GLU A 356 -22.56 -14.76 -9.07
N GLU A 357 -21.58 -14.72 -8.16
CA GLU A 357 -21.84 -14.90 -6.73
C GLU A 357 -22.76 -13.80 -6.17
N GLN A 358 -22.56 -12.55 -6.61
CA GLN A 358 -23.40 -11.43 -6.22
C GLN A 358 -24.84 -11.58 -6.74
N ARG A 359 -25.02 -11.95 -8.02
CA ARG A 359 -26.36 -12.22 -8.59
C ARG A 359 -27.09 -13.33 -7.84
N LYS A 360 -26.39 -14.40 -7.44
CA LYS A 360 -26.97 -15.49 -6.62
C LYS A 360 -27.39 -15.01 -5.23
N LYS A 361 -26.64 -14.09 -4.61
CA LYS A 361 -27.01 -13.51 -3.31
C LYS A 361 -28.25 -12.62 -3.42
N GLU A 362 -28.31 -11.77 -4.45
CA GLU A 362 -29.47 -10.91 -4.72
C GLU A 362 -30.73 -11.74 -5.01
N GLN A 363 -30.61 -12.81 -5.79
CA GLN A 363 -31.74 -13.71 -6.07
C GLN A 363 -32.25 -14.40 -4.80
N LYS A 364 -31.36 -14.93 -3.95
CA LYS A 364 -31.73 -15.51 -2.65
C LYS A 364 -32.39 -14.49 -1.72
N GLN A 365 -31.97 -13.23 -1.76
CA GLN A 365 -32.56 -12.17 -0.95
C GLN A 365 -33.98 -11.85 -1.42
N LYS A 366 -34.20 -11.72 -2.74
CA LYS A 366 -35.54 -11.56 -3.32
C LYS A 366 -36.47 -12.73 -2.99
N GLU A 367 -36.00 -13.97 -3.08
CA GLU A 367 -36.80 -15.15 -2.70
C GLU A 367 -37.13 -15.21 -1.20
N LYS A 368 -36.29 -14.66 -0.33
CA LYS A 368 -36.61 -14.53 1.10
C LYS A 368 -37.66 -13.45 1.33
N GLN A 369 -37.54 -12.33 0.62
CA GLN A 369 -38.46 -11.21 0.73
C GLN A 369 -39.86 -11.57 0.22
N ASN A 370 -39.95 -12.29 -0.91
CA ASN A 370 -41.23 -12.81 -1.39
C ASN A 370 -41.84 -13.81 -0.40
N ARG A 371 -41.05 -14.74 0.16
CA ARG A 371 -41.56 -15.67 1.18
C ARG A 371 -42.08 -14.96 2.44
N GLN A 372 -41.46 -13.85 2.85
CA GLN A 372 -41.93 -13.05 3.97
C GLN A 372 -43.24 -12.33 3.65
N ASN A 373 -43.40 -11.83 2.43
CA ASN A 373 -44.63 -11.20 1.99
C ASN A 373 -45.77 -12.23 1.87
N ASP A 374 -45.50 -13.43 1.36
CA ASP A 374 -46.50 -14.51 1.28
C ASP A 374 -46.97 -14.98 2.67
N THR A 375 -46.08 -14.98 3.69
CA THR A 375 -46.49 -15.22 5.09
C THR A 375 -47.30 -14.06 5.67
N HIS A 376 -47.06 -12.83 5.25
CA HIS A 376 -47.84 -11.68 5.73
C HIS A 376 -49.26 -11.65 5.14
N GLU A 377 -49.45 -12.07 3.88
CA GLU A 377 -50.80 -12.20 3.29
C GLU A 377 -51.59 -13.39 3.86
N ALA A 378 -50.93 -14.43 4.37
CA ALA A 378 -51.60 -15.54 5.05
C ALA A 378 -52.03 -15.19 6.49
N ASP A 379 -51.33 -14.27 7.17
CA ASP A 379 -51.69 -13.79 8.51
C ASP A 379 -52.67 -12.60 8.49
N ASP A 380 -52.85 -11.90 7.36
CA ASP A 380 -53.77 -10.75 7.22
C ASP A 380 -55.24 -11.14 6.97
N MET A 381 -55.56 -12.44 6.93
CA MET A 381 -56.92 -12.95 6.74
C MET A 381 -57.55 -13.53 8.02
N ASP A 382 -56.93 -13.34 9.20
CA ASP A 382 -57.49 -13.88 10.46
C ASP A 382 -57.14 -13.12 11.75
N TYR A 383 -57.09 -11.78 11.76
CA TYR A 383 -57.04 -11.03 13.03
C TYR A 383 -57.81 -9.71 13.05
N GLU A 384 -59.12 -9.83 13.20
CA GLU A 384 -59.90 -8.85 13.93
C GLU A 384 -59.36 -8.71 15.37
N LEU A 385 -59.11 -7.46 15.79
CA LEU A 385 -59.05 -7.00 17.18
C LEU A 385 -57.93 -7.56 18.08
N SER A 386 -56.70 -7.09 17.88
CA SER A 386 -55.70 -7.03 18.96
C SER A 386 -55.79 -5.68 19.70
N PRO A 387 -55.96 -5.63 21.04
CA PRO A 387 -55.98 -4.37 21.78
C PRO A 387 -54.57 -3.75 21.87
N LEU A 388 -54.50 -2.43 21.67
CA LEU A 388 -53.29 -1.60 21.72
C LEU A 388 -52.54 -1.59 23.08
N ILE A 389 -53.05 -2.28 24.10
CA ILE A 389 -52.50 -2.35 25.45
C ILE A 389 -52.58 -3.81 25.92
N SER A 390 -51.47 -4.35 26.43
CA SER A 390 -51.48 -5.71 26.96
C SER A 390 -52.40 -5.80 28.18
N GLN A 391 -53.06 -6.95 28.37
CA GLN A 391 -53.87 -7.22 29.57
C GLN A 391 -53.13 -6.92 30.89
N ARG A 392 -51.80 -7.08 30.88
CA ARG A 392 -50.93 -6.75 32.00
C ARG A 392 -50.85 -5.25 32.26
N GLU A 393 -50.59 -4.45 31.22
CA GLU A 393 -50.54 -2.99 31.33
C GLU A 393 -51.90 -2.41 31.71
N LEU A 394 -52.99 -2.94 31.17
CA LEU A 394 -54.34 -2.51 31.55
C LEU A 394 -54.60 -2.78 33.04
N LYS A 395 -54.20 -3.97 33.54
CA LYS A 395 -54.33 -4.31 34.95
C LYS A 395 -53.50 -3.38 35.85
N GLU A 396 -52.28 -3.03 35.44
CA GLU A 396 -51.44 -2.10 36.20
C GLU A 396 -52.01 -0.68 36.27
N ILE A 397 -52.66 -0.22 35.20
CA ILE A 397 -53.35 1.08 35.17
C ILE A 397 -54.55 1.08 36.12
N VAL A 398 -55.37 0.02 36.07
CA VAL A 398 -56.54 -0.12 36.95
C VAL A 398 -56.12 -0.21 38.41
N ASP A 399 -55.12 -1.03 38.74
CA ASP A 399 -54.64 -1.21 40.12
C ASP A 399 -54.09 0.11 40.71
N LYS A 400 -53.41 0.95 39.90
CA LYS A 400 -52.94 2.27 40.32
C LYS A 400 -54.10 3.22 40.61
N PHE A 401 -55.12 3.22 39.76
CA PHE A 401 -56.27 4.10 39.91
C PHE A 401 -57.10 3.73 41.15
N THR A 402 -57.35 2.43 41.35
CA THR A 402 -58.06 1.92 42.54
C THR A 402 -57.32 2.28 43.83
N LYS A 403 -55.99 2.11 43.88
CA LYS A 403 -55.21 2.50 45.07
C LYS A 403 -55.29 4.00 45.37
N SER A 404 -55.32 4.85 44.34
CA SER A 404 -55.46 6.30 44.51
C SER A 404 -56.81 6.65 45.14
N ILE A 405 -57.90 6.08 44.62
CA ILE A 405 -59.25 6.32 45.14
C ILE A 405 -59.38 5.83 46.59
N CYS A 406 -58.89 4.62 46.89
CA CYS A 406 -58.97 4.08 48.24
C CYS A 406 -58.18 4.93 49.26
N ALA A 407 -57.03 5.48 48.87
CA ALA A 407 -56.24 6.37 49.73
C ALA A 407 -56.97 7.70 49.99
N GLU A 408 -57.66 8.23 48.98
CA GLU A 408 -58.41 9.47 49.10
C GLU A 408 -59.67 9.31 49.98
N ILE A 409 -60.41 8.21 49.83
CA ILE A 409 -61.55 7.88 50.70
C ILE A 409 -61.09 7.72 52.16
N ALA A 410 -60.02 6.96 52.41
CA ALA A 410 -59.48 6.78 53.76
C ALA A 410 -59.03 8.11 54.40
N ALA A 411 -58.51 9.04 53.59
CA ALA A 411 -58.12 10.37 54.06
C ALA A 411 -59.33 11.28 54.32
N MET A 412 -60.49 11.04 53.69
CA MET A 412 -61.73 11.74 53.99
C MET A 412 -62.34 11.24 55.30
N ASP A 413 -62.41 9.93 55.52
CA ASP A 413 -62.94 9.34 56.76
C ASP A 413 -62.13 9.75 57.99
N ALA A 414 -60.81 9.92 57.85
CA ALA A 414 -59.94 10.40 58.93
C ALA A 414 -60.17 11.88 59.30
N ARG A 415 -60.76 12.69 58.42
CA ARG A 415 -61.05 14.11 58.68
C ARG A 415 -62.40 14.33 59.38
N ASP A 416 -63.33 13.39 59.27
CA ASP A 416 -64.65 13.48 59.91
C ASP A 416 -64.66 12.95 61.37
N ILE A 417 -63.51 12.48 61.89
CA ILE A 417 -63.35 11.96 63.27
C ILE A 417 -62.53 12.91 64.17
N MET A 418 -62.06 14.06 63.66
CA MET A 418 -61.48 15.16 64.45
C MET A 418 -62.41 16.37 64.43
#